data_AF-A0A125NW67-F1
#
_entry.id   AF-A0A125NW67-F1
#
_cell.length_a   1.000
_cell.length_b   1.000
_cell.length_c   1.000
_cell.angle_alpha   90.00
_cell.angle_beta   90.00
_cell.angle_gamma   90.00
#
_symmetry.space_group_name_H-M   'P 1'
#
loop_
_entity.id
_entity.type
_entity.pdbx_description
1 polymer ?
#
loop_
_entity_poly.entity_id
_entity_poly.type
_entity_poly.pdbx_seq_one_letter_code
_entity_poly.pdbx_strand_id
1 'polypeptide(L)'
;MNKIALIAATLVTAVAATSVAASAGSINRTQDRQLDRIEQGRKSGSITWTEGLKLRAEQKRIANRKAQLNSKGYLTKSDRRELNSMQRDASYNITKERHDAKRRPTWLPRVGK
;
A
#
# COMPACT_ATOMS: atom_id res chain seq x y z
N MET A 1 -32.91 -21.60 55.88
CA MET A 1 -32.59 -21.87 54.46
C MET A 1 -32.77 -20.56 53.70
N ASN A 2 -31.78 -20.16 52.93
CA ASN A 2 -31.21 -18.79 53.03
C ASN A 2 -31.89 -17.74 52.15
N LYS A 3 -31.88 -16.51 52.69
CA LYS A 3 -32.61 -15.31 52.27
C LYS A 3 -31.86 -14.61 51.12
N ILE A 4 -32.62 -14.03 50.19
CA ILE A 4 -32.18 -13.23 49.05
C ILE A 4 -31.35 -12.02 49.52
N ALA A 5 -30.22 -11.74 48.87
CA ALA A 5 -29.55 -10.44 48.93
C ALA A 5 -29.03 -10.04 47.55
N LEU A 6 -29.68 -9.03 46.97
CA LEU A 6 -29.21 -8.23 45.84
C LEU A 6 -28.01 -7.39 46.29
N ILE A 7 -26.89 -7.45 45.56
CA ILE A 7 -25.92 -6.35 45.53
C ILE A 7 -25.51 -6.13 44.08
N ALA A 8 -25.89 -4.95 43.58
CA ALA A 8 -25.45 -4.39 42.33
C ALA A 8 -23.95 -4.04 42.41
N ALA A 9 -23.19 -4.41 41.38
CA ALA A 9 -21.86 -3.86 41.15
C ALA A 9 -21.71 -3.57 39.65
N THR A 10 -22.09 -2.35 39.28
CA THR A 10 -21.61 -1.67 38.09
C THR A 10 -20.09 -1.55 38.16
N LEU A 11 -19.36 -2.15 37.21
CA LEU A 11 -17.95 -1.83 37.03
C LEU A 11 -17.55 -1.88 35.55
N VAL A 12 -17.48 -0.67 35.01
CA VAL A 12 -16.48 -0.15 34.06
C VAL A 12 -16.44 -0.79 32.67
N THR A 13 -17.01 -0.02 31.74
CA THR A 13 -16.68 0.04 30.32
C THR A 13 -15.17 0.02 30.06
N ALA A 14 -14.66 -1.11 29.58
CA ALA A 14 -13.38 -1.13 28.87
C ALA A 14 -13.65 -0.76 27.40
N VAL A 15 -13.45 0.52 27.08
CA VAL A 15 -13.36 1.00 25.69
C VAL A 15 -12.16 0.31 25.04
N ALA A 16 -12.42 -0.67 24.18
CA ALA A 16 -11.41 -1.25 23.30
C ALA A 16 -11.04 -0.24 22.21
N ALA A 17 -10.19 0.73 22.54
CA ALA A 17 -9.58 1.64 21.57
C ALA A 17 -8.40 0.94 20.86
N THR A 18 -8.69 -0.03 19.99
CA THR A 18 -7.65 -0.71 19.20
C THR A 18 -8.02 -0.71 17.73
N SER A 19 -7.38 0.17 16.92
CA SER A 19 -6.91 -0.15 15.55
C SER A 19 -6.48 1.06 14.69
N VAL A 20 -5.81 2.09 15.23
CA VAL A 20 -5.27 3.17 14.35
C VAL A 20 -3.97 2.76 13.64
N ALA A 21 -3.18 1.85 14.25
CA ALA A 21 -1.88 1.41 13.71
C ALA A 21 -1.98 0.48 12.48
N ALA A 22 -3.07 -0.26 12.31
CA ALA A 22 -3.22 -1.23 11.21
C ALA A 22 -3.22 -0.59 9.80
N SER A 23 -3.59 0.69 9.74
CA SER A 23 -3.85 1.40 8.48
C SER A 23 -2.59 2.00 7.83
N ALA A 24 -1.62 2.47 8.60
CA ALA A 24 -0.35 3.00 8.06
C ALA A 24 0.58 1.89 7.57
N GLY A 25 0.65 0.76 8.31
CA GLY A 25 1.38 -0.43 7.87
C GLY A 25 0.78 -1.07 6.60
N SER A 26 -0.47 -0.77 6.25
CA SER A 26 -1.10 -1.26 5.01
C SER A 26 -0.56 -0.56 3.75
N ILE A 27 -0.31 0.75 3.83
CA ILE A 27 0.15 1.54 2.67
C ILE A 27 1.58 1.17 2.28
N ASN A 28 2.48 1.03 3.26
CA ASN A 28 3.88 0.62 3.01
C ASN A 28 3.93 -0.76 2.36
N ARG A 29 3.23 -1.75 2.95
CA ARG A 29 3.15 -3.11 2.40
C ARG A 29 2.59 -3.14 0.98
N THR A 30 1.66 -2.24 0.65
CA THR A 30 1.13 -2.13 -0.71
C THR A 30 2.19 -1.60 -1.68
N GLN A 31 2.94 -0.58 -1.27
CA GLN A 31 4.07 0.00 -2.01
C GLN A 31 5.13 -1.06 -2.32
N ASP A 32 5.55 -1.83 -1.31
CA ASP A 32 6.58 -2.87 -1.45
C ASP A 32 6.14 -3.95 -2.44
N ARG A 33 4.91 -4.46 -2.30
CA ARG A 33 4.35 -5.45 -3.24
C ARG A 33 4.26 -4.93 -4.66
N GLN A 34 3.98 -3.63 -4.85
CA GLN A 34 3.92 -3.03 -6.17
C GLN A 34 5.31 -2.91 -6.80
N LEU A 35 6.32 -2.54 -6.01
CA LEU A 35 7.73 -2.55 -6.45
C LEU A 35 8.18 -3.96 -6.84
N ASP A 36 7.80 -4.98 -6.07
CA ASP A 36 8.09 -6.38 -6.38
C ASP A 36 7.46 -6.81 -7.70
N ARG A 37 6.21 -6.43 -7.96
CA ARG A 37 5.52 -6.73 -9.24
C ARG A 37 6.19 -6.05 -10.42
N ILE A 38 6.65 -4.80 -10.26
CA ILE A 38 7.42 -4.09 -11.29
C ILE A 38 8.72 -4.84 -11.58
N GLU A 39 9.43 -5.26 -10.53
CA GLU A 39 10.70 -5.95 -10.65
C GLU A 39 10.55 -7.34 -11.27
N GLN A 40 9.53 -8.09 -10.88
CA GLN A 40 9.20 -9.38 -11.48
C GLN A 40 8.86 -9.22 -12.97
N GLY A 41 8.06 -8.22 -13.35
CA GLY A 41 7.75 -7.95 -14.75
C GLY A 41 8.99 -7.56 -15.56
N ARG A 42 9.92 -6.80 -14.97
CA ARG A 42 11.20 -6.46 -15.61
C ARG A 42 12.08 -7.70 -15.81
N LYS A 43 12.14 -8.59 -14.81
CA LYS A 43 12.89 -9.86 -14.88
C LYS A 43 12.31 -10.82 -15.92
N SER A 44 10.98 -10.94 -16.00
CA SER A 44 10.30 -11.78 -16.98
C SER A 44 10.33 -11.18 -18.39
N GLY A 45 10.48 -9.86 -18.51
CA GLY A 45 10.42 -9.12 -19.78
C GLY A 45 9.02 -8.71 -20.20
N SER A 46 8.02 -8.91 -19.34
CA SER A 46 6.65 -8.41 -19.52
C SER A 46 6.49 -6.94 -19.15
N ILE A 47 7.52 -6.31 -18.57
CA ILE A 47 7.62 -4.87 -18.38
C ILE A 47 8.95 -4.45 -18.99
N THR A 48 8.93 -3.51 -19.94
CA THR A 48 10.14 -2.98 -20.56
C THR A 48 10.90 -2.06 -19.59
N TRP A 49 12.14 -1.72 -19.92
CA TRP A 49 12.94 -0.83 -19.07
C TRP A 49 12.29 0.55 -18.90
N THR A 50 11.77 1.12 -20.00
CA THR A 50 11.11 2.44 -20.00
C THR A 50 9.81 2.43 -19.20
N GLU A 51 8.99 1.39 -19.31
CA GLU A 51 7.79 1.22 -18.49
C GLU A 51 8.17 1.05 -17.01
N GLY A 52 9.19 0.24 -16.71
CA GLY A 52 9.70 0.05 -15.35
C GLY A 52 10.13 1.38 -14.71
N LEU A 53 10.80 2.26 -15.46
CA LEU A 53 11.16 3.61 -14.98
C LEU A 53 9.92 4.45 -14.66
N LYS A 54 8.93 4.46 -15.56
CA LYS A 54 7.68 5.20 -15.39
C LYS A 54 6.91 4.72 -14.15
N LEU A 55 6.79 3.40 -13.97
CA LEU A 55 6.10 2.80 -12.83
C LEU A 55 6.83 3.07 -11.50
N ARG A 56 8.17 3.02 -11.49
CA ARG A 56 8.97 3.39 -10.30
C ARG A 56 8.87 4.88 -9.97
N ALA A 57 8.80 5.74 -10.98
CA ALA A 57 8.57 7.17 -10.79
C ALA A 57 7.18 7.46 -10.19
N GLU A 58 6.16 6.69 -10.56
CA GLU A 58 4.84 6.73 -9.93
C GLU A 58 4.89 6.33 -8.45
N GLN A 59 5.56 5.21 -8.12
CA GLN A 59 5.77 4.82 -6.72
C GLN A 59 6.50 5.90 -5.90
N LYS A 60 7.52 6.53 -6.48
CA LYS A 60 8.25 7.64 -5.86
C LYS A 60 7.34 8.84 -5.60
N ARG A 61 6.44 9.19 -6.54
CA ARG A 61 5.43 10.24 -6.32
C ARG A 61 4.51 9.93 -5.14
N ILE A 62 4.03 8.69 -5.03
CA ILE A 62 3.17 8.27 -3.90
C ILE A 62 3.96 8.34 -2.58
N ALA A 63 5.22 7.91 -2.56
CA ALA A 63 6.07 7.99 -1.38
C ALA A 63 6.30 9.45 -0.93
N ASN A 64 6.58 10.35 -1.87
CA ASN A 64 6.72 11.78 -1.59
C ASN A 64 5.42 12.38 -1.08
N ARG A 65 4.28 12.03 -1.69
CA ARG A 65 2.96 12.50 -1.24
C ARG A 65 2.64 12.02 0.18
N LYS A 66 2.96 10.76 0.49
CA LYS A 66 2.84 10.21 1.85
C LYS A 66 3.69 11.01 2.85
N ALA A 67 4.93 11.33 2.51
CA ALA A 67 5.80 12.12 3.37
C ALA A 67 5.25 13.53 3.62
N GLN A 68 4.72 14.19 2.58
CA GLN A 68 4.06 15.50 2.71
C GLN A 68 2.82 15.45 3.62
N LEU A 69 1.96 14.45 3.43
CA LEU A 69 0.76 14.26 4.25
C LEU A 69 1.12 13.91 5.70
N ASN A 70 2.20 13.18 5.91
CA ASN A 70 2.69 12.81 7.24
C ASN A 70 3.56 13.91 7.90
N SER A 71 3.62 15.13 7.35
CA SER A 71 4.38 16.25 7.92
C SER A 71 3.98 16.58 9.35
N LYS A 72 2.70 16.35 9.70
CA LYS A 72 2.16 16.55 11.06
C LYS A 72 2.45 15.39 12.02
N GLY A 73 3.19 14.37 11.58
CA GLY A 73 3.51 13.16 12.34
C GLY A 73 2.45 12.07 12.31
N TYR A 74 1.29 12.33 11.71
CA TYR A 74 0.23 11.34 11.52
C TYR A 74 -0.52 11.57 10.21
N LEU A 75 -1.09 10.48 9.68
CA LEU A 75 -2.04 10.53 8.57
C LEU A 75 -3.47 10.62 9.12
N THR A 76 -4.33 11.39 8.48
CA THR A 76 -5.78 11.43 8.75
C THR A 76 -6.52 10.33 7.98
N LYS A 77 -7.84 10.24 8.12
CA LYS A 77 -8.66 9.31 7.30
C LYS A 77 -8.71 9.75 5.83
N SER A 78 -8.76 11.05 5.55
CA SER A 78 -8.75 11.57 4.18
C SER A 78 -7.42 11.30 3.49
N ASP A 79 -6.30 11.53 4.17
CA ASP A 79 -4.95 11.31 3.63
C ASP A 79 -4.76 9.84 3.22
N ARG A 80 -5.26 8.92 4.05
CA ARG A 80 -5.24 7.49 3.74
C ARG A 80 -6.12 7.14 2.54
N ARG A 81 -7.31 7.75 2.40
CA ARG A 81 -8.16 7.53 1.22
C ARG A 81 -7.48 8.03 -0.04
N GLU A 82 -6.84 9.19 0.00
CA GLU A 82 -6.06 9.75 -1.11
C GLU A 82 -4.93 8.80 -1.50
N LEU A 83 -4.07 8.42 -0.55
CA LEU A 83 -2.96 7.49 -0.79
C LEU A 83 -3.45 6.13 -1.32
N ASN A 84 -4.55 5.62 -0.80
CA ASN A 84 -5.14 4.37 -1.29
C ASN A 84 -5.66 4.50 -2.73
N SER A 85 -6.23 5.65 -3.10
CA SER A 85 -6.64 5.91 -4.48
C SER A 85 -5.42 5.90 -5.41
N MET A 86 -4.37 6.65 -5.06
CA MET A 86 -3.14 6.69 -5.85
C MET A 86 -2.50 5.29 -6.00
N GLN A 87 -2.53 4.49 -4.94
CA GLN A 87 -2.03 3.11 -4.99
C GLN A 87 -2.87 2.20 -5.89
N ARG A 88 -4.19 2.42 -5.98
CA ARG A 88 -5.06 1.67 -6.90
C ARG A 88 -4.75 2.03 -8.34
N ASP A 89 -4.57 3.31 -8.64
CA ASP A 89 -4.21 3.80 -9.97
C ASP A 89 -2.86 3.23 -10.40
N ALA A 90 -1.86 3.27 -9.50
CA ALA A 90 -0.57 2.65 -9.75
C ALA A 90 -0.67 1.13 -9.97
N SER A 91 -1.50 0.42 -9.17
CA SER A 91 -1.73 -1.02 -9.37
C SER A 91 -2.36 -1.34 -10.72
N TYR A 92 -3.29 -0.49 -11.18
CA TYR A 92 -3.90 -0.59 -12.50
C TYR A 92 -2.84 -0.39 -13.58
N ASN A 93 -2.02 0.65 -13.49
CA ASN A 93 -0.92 0.91 -14.42
C ASN A 93 0.05 -0.28 -14.47
N ILE A 94 0.51 -0.81 -13.33
CA ILE A 94 1.38 -2.00 -13.26
C ILE A 94 0.73 -3.21 -13.94
N THR A 95 -0.59 -3.38 -13.80
CA THR A 95 -1.32 -4.49 -14.43
C THR A 95 -1.45 -4.30 -15.93
N LYS A 96 -1.74 -3.07 -16.37
CA LYS A 96 -1.82 -2.68 -17.77
C LYS A 96 -0.49 -2.91 -18.47
N GLU A 97 0.60 -2.33 -17.97
CA GLU A 97 1.92 -2.46 -18.60
C GLU A 97 2.42 -3.93 -18.56
N ARG A 98 2.03 -4.74 -17.55
CA ARG A 98 2.42 -6.17 -17.52
C ARG A 98 1.70 -7.03 -18.57
N HIS A 99 0.47 -6.65 -18.93
CA HIS A 99 -0.38 -7.43 -19.83
C HIS A 99 -0.52 -6.79 -21.21
N ASP A 100 0.10 -5.64 -21.45
CA ASP A 100 0.08 -5.06 -22.77
C ASP A 100 0.87 -5.95 -23.75
N ALA A 101 0.66 -5.71 -25.05
CA ALA A 101 1.35 -6.48 -26.08
C ALA A 101 2.85 -6.12 -26.17
N LYS A 102 3.32 -5.12 -25.41
CA LYS A 102 4.70 -4.67 -25.48
C LYS A 102 5.56 -5.58 -24.64
N ARG A 103 6.31 -6.42 -25.34
CA ARG A 103 7.30 -7.28 -24.71
C ARG A 103 8.67 -6.75 -25.03
N ARG A 104 9.56 -6.87 -24.06
CA ARG A 104 10.98 -6.59 -24.29
C ARG A 104 11.51 -7.60 -25.31
N PRO A 105 12.09 -7.14 -26.44
CA PRO A 105 12.75 -8.03 -27.39
C PRO A 105 13.76 -8.97 -26.72
N THR A 106 13.84 -10.21 -27.19
CA THR A 106 14.70 -11.26 -26.60
C THR A 106 16.19 -10.96 -26.75
N TRP A 107 16.59 -10.26 -27.82
CA TRP A 107 17.98 -9.89 -28.10
C TRP A 107 18.50 -8.71 -27.28
N LEU A 108 17.62 -7.93 -26.62
CA LEU A 108 18.07 -6.86 -25.74
C LEU A 108 18.61 -7.47 -24.43
N PRO A 109 19.73 -6.95 -23.88
CA PRO A 109 20.25 -7.41 -22.60
C PRO A 109 19.31 -7.01 -21.45
N ARG A 110 19.18 -7.89 -20.45
CA ARG A 110 18.41 -7.58 -19.22
C ARG A 110 19.24 -6.60 -18.37
N VAL A 111 18.97 -5.31 -18.52
CA VAL A 111 19.68 -4.25 -17.79
C VAL A 111 19.04 -3.95 -16.44
N GLY A 112 19.87 -3.74 -15.42
CA GLY A 112 19.48 -3.53 -14.01
C GLY A 112 19.80 -4.75 -13.16
N LYS A 113 21.03 -4.79 -12.62
CA LYS A 113 21.35 -5.48 -11.38
C LYS A 113 21.49 -4.42 -10.30
#